data_AF-A0A834HGA3-F1
#
_entry.id   AF-A0A834HGA3-F1
#
_cell.length_a   1.000
_cell.length_b   1.000
_cell.length_c   1.000
_cell.angle_alpha   90.00
_cell.angle_beta   90.00
_cell.angle_gamma   90.00
#
_symmetry.space_group_name_H-M   'P 1'
#
loop_
_entity.id
_entity.type
_entity.pdbx_description
1 polymer ?
#
loop_
_entity_poly.entity_id
_entity_poly.type
_entity_poly.pdbx_seq_one_letter_code
_entity_poly.pdbx_strand_id
1 'polypeptide(L)'
;MGKEEEEEEWFKRGAEVEVSFNEQGFRGSWYTGTVLRTVSKKNNKIFIEFHTLKADDKKAFKPLRQFVDLVDVRPLAPRELTRSFNLSDLVDAFHNDGWWEGTVTDVIHHHHHNSNYSTSSSSSTYSVFFRSSREQIEFHESDLRLHRIFADITHSVLLVLVRVILQTKEELSWEKFL
;
A
#
# COMPACT_ATOMS: atom_id res chain seq x y z
N MET A 1 -9.83 -25.29 4.44
CA MET A 1 -8.78 -24.46 5.06
C MET A 1 -9.32 -23.91 6.35
N GLY A 2 -8.65 -24.18 7.47
CA GLY A 2 -8.94 -23.55 8.75
C GLY A 2 -8.45 -22.11 8.79
N LYS A 3 -9.06 -21.26 9.63
CA LYS A 3 -8.68 -19.84 9.79
C LYS A 3 -7.22 -19.65 10.23
N GLU A 4 -6.69 -20.59 10.98
CA GLU A 4 -5.29 -20.59 11.44
C GLU A 4 -4.30 -20.84 10.29
N GLU A 5 -4.69 -21.56 9.23
CA GLU A 5 -3.81 -21.89 8.10
C GLU A 5 -3.59 -20.68 7.16
N GLU A 6 -4.56 -19.75 7.05
CA GLU A 6 -4.41 -18.54 6.22
C GLU A 6 -3.54 -17.46 6.90
N GLU A 7 -3.66 -17.27 8.21
CA GLU A 7 -2.75 -16.39 8.97
C GLU A 7 -1.31 -16.90 8.95
N GLU A 8 -1.14 -18.23 8.97
CA GLU A 8 0.18 -18.86 8.86
C GLU A 8 0.81 -18.64 7.48
N GLU A 9 -0.01 -18.52 6.43
CA GLU A 9 0.45 -18.22 5.07
C GLU A 9 0.87 -16.76 4.87
N TRP A 10 0.11 -15.78 5.35
CA TRP A 10 0.45 -14.35 5.18
C TRP A 10 1.68 -13.92 5.97
N PHE A 11 1.98 -14.60 7.07
CA PHE A 11 3.09 -14.25 7.97
C PHE A 11 4.19 -15.30 8.03
N LYS A 12 4.26 -16.18 7.02
CA LYS A 12 5.37 -17.12 6.87
C LYS A 12 6.68 -16.41 6.56
N ARG A 13 7.80 -17.06 6.88
CA ARG A 13 9.12 -16.56 6.52
C ARG A 13 9.22 -16.34 5.00
N GLY A 14 9.67 -15.16 4.59
CA GLY A 14 9.78 -14.74 3.20
C GLY A 14 8.53 -14.04 2.65
N ALA A 15 7.41 -14.02 3.38
CA ALA A 15 6.24 -13.23 2.97
C ALA A 15 6.56 -11.73 3.00
N GLU A 16 5.98 -11.00 2.04
CA GLU A 16 5.98 -9.54 2.03
C GLU A 16 4.78 -9.00 2.80
N VAL A 17 5.02 -8.04 3.66
CA VAL A 17 4.03 -7.43 4.55
C VAL A 17 4.18 -5.92 4.56
N GLU A 18 3.16 -5.25 5.06
CA GLU A 18 3.20 -3.83 5.39
C GLU A 18 3.07 -3.64 6.89
N VAL A 19 3.81 -2.69 7.44
CA VAL A 19 3.84 -2.38 8.87
C VAL A 19 3.51 -0.91 9.08
N SER A 20 2.59 -0.62 9.98
CA SER A 20 2.29 0.75 10.43
C SER A 20 3.05 1.09 11.71
N PHE A 21 3.35 2.37 11.92
CA PHE A 21 3.87 2.85 13.20
C PHE A 21 2.89 3.84 13.83
N ASN A 22 2.47 3.58 15.06
CA ASN A 22 1.53 4.43 15.79
C ASN A 22 2.18 5.67 16.45
N GLU A 23 3.50 5.78 16.31
CA GLU A 23 4.32 6.88 16.81
C GLU A 23 3.96 8.20 16.13
N GLN A 24 4.09 9.31 16.88
CA GLN A 24 3.82 10.63 16.34
C GLN A 24 4.75 10.91 15.16
N GLY A 25 4.19 11.39 14.05
CA GLY A 25 4.93 11.63 12.81
C GLY A 25 4.90 10.45 11.83
N PHE A 26 4.46 9.26 12.23
CA PHE A 26 4.32 8.08 11.34
C PHE A 26 2.86 7.58 11.22
N ARG A 27 1.91 8.23 11.90
CA ARG A 27 0.51 7.82 11.84
C ARG A 27 -0.04 7.94 10.43
N GLY A 28 -0.67 6.87 9.97
CA GLY A 28 -1.25 6.78 8.63
C GLY A 28 -0.25 6.34 7.55
N SER A 29 0.98 5.96 7.91
CA SER A 29 1.95 5.41 6.98
C SER A 29 2.13 3.89 7.12
N TRP A 30 2.44 3.26 5.99
CA TRP A 30 2.71 1.84 5.86
C TRP A 30 4.05 1.60 5.18
N TYR A 31 4.90 0.79 5.80
CA TYR A 31 6.24 0.46 5.31
C TYR A 31 6.30 -1.00 4.90
N THR A 32 6.82 -1.27 3.70
CA THR A 32 6.96 -2.63 3.20
C THR A 32 8.16 -3.33 3.83
N GLY A 33 8.02 -4.64 4.06
CA GLY A 33 9.09 -5.46 4.56
C GLY A 33 8.89 -6.95 4.31
N THR A 34 9.94 -7.71 4.58
CA THR A 34 9.97 -9.16 4.44
C THR A 34 10.02 -9.82 5.82
N VAL A 35 9.19 -10.83 6.03
CA VAL A 35 9.20 -11.63 7.25
C VAL A 35 10.49 -12.47 7.33
N LEU A 36 11.35 -12.16 8.28
CA LEU A 36 12.55 -12.95 8.58
C LEU A 36 12.27 -14.06 9.59
N ARG A 37 11.36 -13.82 10.53
CA ARG A 37 10.94 -14.80 11.54
C ARG A 37 9.45 -14.67 11.80
N THR A 38 8.75 -15.80 11.75
CA THR A 38 7.29 -15.91 11.95
C THR A 38 6.86 -15.44 13.34
N VAL A 39 5.55 -15.30 13.51
CA VAL A 39 4.91 -14.84 14.75
C VAL A 39 5.33 -15.70 15.94
N SER A 40 5.84 -15.04 16.97
CA SER A 40 6.15 -15.67 18.25
C SER A 40 4.90 -15.78 19.11
N LYS A 41 4.45 -17.01 19.40
CA LYS A 41 3.28 -17.31 20.24
C LYS A 41 3.39 -16.74 21.67
N LYS A 42 4.59 -16.41 22.15
CA LYS A 42 4.83 -15.90 23.50
C LYS A 42 4.51 -14.41 23.66
N ASN A 43 4.71 -13.61 22.60
CA ASN A 43 4.63 -12.15 22.68
C ASN A 43 3.91 -11.51 21.49
N ASN A 44 3.34 -12.30 20.58
CA ASN A 44 2.62 -11.86 19.38
C ASN A 44 3.42 -10.86 18.51
N LYS A 45 4.74 -11.06 18.44
CA LYS A 45 5.65 -10.24 17.62
C LYS A 45 6.19 -11.04 16.44
N ILE A 46 6.46 -10.33 15.35
CA ILE A 46 7.06 -10.84 14.11
C ILE A 46 8.36 -10.08 13.82
N PHE A 47 9.37 -10.74 13.24
CA PHE A 47 10.65 -10.10 12.92
C PHE A 47 10.73 -9.77 11.44
N ILE A 48 10.83 -8.48 11.12
CA ILE A 48 10.74 -7.94 9.76
C ILE A 48 12.07 -7.29 9.36
N GLU A 49 12.45 -7.46 8.09
CA GLU A 49 13.41 -6.62 7.39
C GLU A 49 12.66 -5.63 6.50
N PHE A 50 12.84 -4.33 6.72
CA PHE A 50 12.18 -3.30 5.94
C PHE A 50 12.89 -3.10 4.60
N HIS A 51 12.12 -2.85 3.54
CA HIS A 51 12.69 -2.69 2.19
C HIS A 51 13.35 -1.33 1.98
N THR A 52 12.77 -0.28 2.56
CA THR A 52 13.13 1.12 2.31
C THR A 52 13.80 1.79 3.52
N LEU A 53 13.44 1.36 4.73
CA LEU A 53 14.01 1.90 5.98
C LEU A 53 15.42 1.37 6.25
N LYS A 54 16.28 2.24 6.79
CA LYS A 54 17.69 1.96 7.06
C LYS A 54 17.98 1.98 8.55
N ALA A 55 18.91 1.13 8.99
CA ALA A 55 19.47 1.25 10.32
C ALA A 55 20.36 2.51 10.43
N ASP A 56 20.42 3.13 11.61
CA ASP A 56 21.18 4.37 11.89
C ASP A 56 22.72 4.21 11.85
N ASP A 57 23.23 3.10 11.30
CA ASP A 57 24.66 2.84 11.17
C ASP A 57 25.23 3.61 9.96
N LYS A 58 25.89 4.74 10.25
CA LYS A 58 26.52 5.65 9.27
C LYS A 58 27.58 4.99 8.38
N LYS A 59 27.97 3.73 8.63
CA LYS A 59 29.09 3.07 7.95
C LYS A 59 28.68 2.09 6.85
N ALA A 60 27.41 1.68 6.77
CA ALA A 60 26.95 0.76 5.73
C ALA A 60 25.46 0.90 5.43
N PHE A 61 25.07 0.76 4.16
CA PHE A 61 23.68 0.62 3.76
C PHE A 61 23.16 -0.73 4.26
N LYS A 62 22.53 -0.73 5.44
CA LYS A 62 21.91 -1.91 6.04
C LYS A 62 20.41 -1.64 6.22
N PRO A 63 19.54 -2.52 5.70
CA PRO A 63 18.11 -2.46 5.97
C PRO A 63 17.81 -2.47 7.47
N LEU A 64 16.79 -1.72 7.89
CA LEU A 64 16.27 -1.78 9.26
C LEU A 64 15.65 -3.17 9.49
N ARG A 65 15.99 -3.80 10.61
CA ARG A 65 15.38 -5.05 11.07
C ARG A 65 14.92 -4.92 12.49
N GLN A 66 13.65 -5.24 12.78
CA GLN A 66 13.11 -5.15 14.13
C GLN A 66 11.94 -6.10 14.37
N PHE A 67 11.67 -6.34 15.66
CA PHE A 67 10.43 -6.99 16.08
C PHE A 67 9.31 -5.96 16.14
N VAL A 68 8.18 -6.27 15.52
CA VAL A 68 6.97 -5.44 15.53
C VAL A 68 5.79 -6.26 16.04
N ASP A 69 4.80 -5.57 16.62
CA ASP A 69 3.59 -6.20 17.12
C ASP A 69 2.71 -6.64 15.95
N LEU A 70 2.17 -7.86 15.99
CA LEU A 70 1.38 -8.42 14.88
C LEU A 70 0.17 -7.56 14.51
N VAL A 71 -0.38 -6.82 15.49
CA VAL A 71 -1.53 -5.93 15.29
C VAL A 71 -1.23 -4.76 14.34
N ASP A 72 0.05 -4.40 14.20
CA ASP A 72 0.52 -3.32 13.34
C ASP A 72 0.96 -3.82 11.95
N VAL A 73 0.75 -5.10 11.64
CA VAL A 73 1.23 -5.77 10.43
C VAL A 73 0.05 -6.25 9.60
N ARG A 74 0.10 -6.02 8.29
CA ARG A 74 -0.89 -6.54 7.33
C ARG A 74 -0.21 -7.21 6.14
N PRO A 75 -0.91 -8.08 5.40
CA PRO A 75 -0.41 -8.57 4.11
C PRO A 75 -0.09 -7.40 3.16
N LEU A 76 0.91 -7.59 2.28
CA LEU A 76 1.21 -6.60 1.24
C LEU A 76 -0.05 -6.26 0.43
N ALA A 77 -0.31 -4.98 0.18
CA ALA A 77 -1.44 -4.59 -0.65
C ALA A 77 -1.29 -5.15 -2.08
N PRO A 78 -2.37 -5.64 -2.71
CA PRO A 78 -2.31 -6.07 -4.10
C PRO A 78 -1.83 -4.95 -5.01
N ARG A 79 -1.04 -5.31 -6.03
CA ARG A 79 -0.58 -4.34 -7.03
C ARG A 79 -1.75 -3.85 -7.87
N GLU A 80 -1.83 -2.55 -8.09
CA GLU A 80 -2.77 -1.97 -9.05
C GLU A 80 -2.36 -2.33 -10.48
N LEU A 81 -3.26 -2.94 -11.24
CA LEU A 81 -3.04 -3.30 -12.66
C LEU A 81 -3.09 -2.06 -13.55
N THR A 82 -3.95 -1.10 -13.19
CA THR A 82 -4.15 0.18 -13.85
C THR A 82 -4.18 1.27 -12.79
N ARG A 83 -3.50 2.40 -13.04
CA ARG A 83 -3.38 3.50 -12.08
C ARG A 83 -4.01 4.76 -12.64
N SER A 84 -5.32 4.86 -12.49
CA SER A 84 -6.11 6.05 -12.80
C SER A 84 -6.96 6.39 -11.59
N PHE A 85 -6.87 7.63 -11.12
CA PHE A 85 -7.57 8.09 -9.92
C PHE A 85 -8.49 9.27 -10.25
N ASN A 86 -9.56 9.41 -9.49
CA ASN A 86 -10.52 10.49 -9.62
C ASN A 86 -10.39 11.49 -8.47
N LEU A 87 -10.93 12.68 -8.69
CA LEU A 87 -11.10 13.65 -7.62
C LEU A 87 -11.84 13.02 -6.43
N SER A 88 -11.35 13.25 -5.22
CA SER A 88 -11.84 12.71 -3.96
C SER A 88 -11.55 11.22 -3.69
N ASP A 89 -10.85 10.52 -4.58
CA ASP A 89 -10.39 9.16 -4.27
C ASP A 89 -9.47 9.17 -3.04
N LEU A 90 -9.68 8.19 -2.16
CA LEU A 90 -8.75 7.89 -1.09
C LEU A 90 -7.61 7.04 -1.65
N VAL A 91 -6.39 7.52 -1.49
CA VAL A 91 -5.18 6.90 -2.04
C VAL A 91 -4.14 6.73 -0.95
N ASP A 92 -3.25 5.76 -1.14
CA ASP A 92 -1.95 5.80 -0.47
C ASP A 92 -0.92 6.37 -1.47
N ALA A 93 -0.16 7.38 -1.04
CA ALA A 93 0.92 7.97 -1.80
C ALA A 93 2.28 7.52 -1.28
N PHE A 94 3.17 7.10 -2.17
CA PHE A 94 4.53 6.70 -1.80
C PHE A 94 5.39 7.95 -1.57
N HIS A 95 5.71 8.21 -0.32
CA HIS A 95 6.47 9.38 0.12
C HIS A 95 7.30 9.04 1.36
N ASN A 96 8.50 9.62 1.51
CA ASN A 96 9.38 9.36 2.67
C ASN A 96 9.48 7.86 3.03
N ASP A 97 9.82 7.04 2.03
CA ASP A 97 10.05 5.60 2.16
C ASP A 97 8.82 4.75 2.54
N GLY A 98 7.61 5.31 2.61
CA GLY A 98 6.37 4.61 2.98
C GLY A 98 5.16 5.03 2.16
N TRP A 99 4.05 4.32 2.35
CA TRP A 99 2.74 4.60 1.75
C TRP A 99 1.88 5.39 2.73
N TRP A 100 1.44 6.59 2.34
CA TRP A 100 0.72 7.53 3.20
C TRP A 100 -0.71 7.76 2.72
N GLU A 101 -1.67 7.60 3.62
CA GLU A 101 -3.08 7.87 3.33
C GLU A 101 -3.29 9.36 2.99
N GLY A 102 -3.94 9.62 1.86
CA GLY A 102 -4.31 10.95 1.40
C GLY A 102 -5.57 10.93 0.52
N THR A 103 -5.99 12.12 0.09
CA THR A 103 -7.17 12.30 -0.78
C THR A 103 -6.77 13.06 -2.04
N VAL A 104 -7.15 12.56 -3.21
CA VAL A 104 -6.95 13.27 -4.48
C VAL A 104 -7.81 14.53 -4.50
N THR A 105 -7.18 15.66 -4.81
CA THR A 105 -7.78 17.00 -4.83
C THR A 105 -7.69 17.68 -6.19
N ASP A 106 -6.86 17.16 -7.09
CA ASP A 106 -6.81 17.59 -8.48
C ASP A 106 -6.22 16.50 -9.38
N VAL A 107 -6.60 16.51 -10.66
CA VAL A 107 -6.11 15.60 -11.70
C VAL A 107 -5.54 16.42 -12.85
N ILE A 108 -4.24 16.27 -13.11
CA ILE A 108 -3.50 17.06 -14.08
C ILE A 108 -3.11 16.14 -15.25
N HIS A 109 -3.72 16.35 -16.41
CA HIS A 109 -3.41 15.59 -17.62
C HIS A 109 -2.34 16.28 -18.46
N HIS A 110 -1.24 15.57 -18.72
CA HIS A 110 -0.19 16.06 -19.59
C HIS A 110 -0.46 15.65 -21.04
N HIS A 111 -0.76 16.63 -21.90
CA HIS A 111 -0.88 16.38 -23.34
C HIS A 111 0.50 16.39 -23.99
N HIS A 112 0.84 15.31 -24.71
CA HIS A 112 2.03 15.28 -25.54
C HIS A 112 1.77 16.11 -26.81
N HIS A 113 2.16 17.40 -26.82
CA HIS A 113 1.89 18.31 -27.94
C HIS A 113 2.76 18.02 -29.20
N ASN A 114 3.62 17.01 -29.18
CA ASN A 114 4.45 16.71 -30.34
C ASN A 114 4.96 15.27 -30.29
N SER A 115 4.36 14.36 -31.05
CA SER A 115 5.09 13.18 -31.50
C SER A 115 4.54 12.67 -32.82
N ASN A 116 5.36 12.78 -33.85
CA ASN A 116 5.21 12.09 -35.14
C ASN A 116 5.40 10.56 -35.00
N TYR A 117 5.44 10.08 -33.75
CA TYR A 117 5.50 8.69 -33.32
C TYR A 117 4.35 8.48 -32.33
N SER A 118 3.49 7.52 -32.64
CA SER A 118 2.34 7.13 -31.83
C SER A 118 2.80 6.40 -30.57
N THR A 119 3.15 7.14 -29.52
CA THR A 119 3.15 6.61 -28.16
C THR A 119 2.14 7.40 -27.35
N SER A 120 0.92 6.87 -27.28
CA SER A 120 -0.27 7.46 -26.65
C SER A 120 -0.21 7.46 -25.11
N SER A 121 0.96 7.61 -24.51
CA SER A 121 1.12 7.58 -23.06
C SER A 121 1.00 9.00 -22.51
N SER A 122 -0.24 9.45 -22.33
CA SER A 122 -0.54 10.58 -21.45
C SER A 122 -0.27 10.16 -20.01
N SER A 123 0.82 10.63 -19.41
CA SER A 123 1.00 10.50 -17.97
C SER A 123 0.09 11.50 -17.26
N SER A 124 -0.51 11.08 -16.14
CA SER A 124 -1.27 11.98 -15.27
C SER A 124 -0.50 12.20 -13.97
N THR A 125 -0.54 13.44 -13.47
CA THR A 125 -0.13 13.75 -12.10
C THR A 125 -1.36 14.11 -11.28
N TYR A 126 -1.28 13.87 -9.97
CA TYR A 126 -2.40 14.02 -9.06
C TYR A 126 -1.97 14.85 -7.86
N SER A 127 -2.76 15.87 -7.52
CA SER A 127 -2.56 16.60 -6.25
C SER A 127 -3.23 15.83 -5.11
N VAL A 128 -2.46 15.40 -4.12
CA VAL A 128 -2.94 14.65 -2.96
C VAL A 128 -2.83 15.49 -1.69
N PHE A 129 -3.92 15.58 -0.94
CA PHE A 129 -3.98 16.24 0.36
C PHE A 129 -3.82 15.24 1.51
N PHE A 130 -2.89 15.53 2.41
CA PHE A 130 -2.62 14.74 3.62
C PHE A 130 -3.23 15.43 4.83
N ARG A 131 -4.27 14.81 5.41
CA ARG A 131 -5.01 15.42 6.53
C ARG A 131 -4.16 15.58 7.79
N SER A 132 -3.23 14.65 8.04
CA SER A 132 -2.40 14.62 9.25
C SER A 132 -1.39 15.78 9.29
N SER A 133 -0.70 16.05 8.18
CA SER A 133 0.29 17.13 8.06
C SER A 133 -0.30 18.44 7.52
N ARG A 134 -1.49 18.40 6.92
CA ARG A 134 -2.13 19.51 6.18
C ARG A 134 -1.34 19.94 4.94
N GLU A 135 -0.61 19.02 4.34
CA GLU A 135 0.17 19.27 3.13
C GLU A 135 -0.62 18.84 1.88
N GLN A 136 -0.30 19.48 0.75
CA GLN A 136 -0.77 19.08 -0.57
C GLN A 136 0.45 18.89 -1.46
N ILE A 137 0.58 17.74 -2.10
CA ILE A 137 1.76 17.34 -2.87
C ILE A 137 1.31 16.67 -4.17
N GLU A 138 2.01 16.95 -5.27
CA GLU A 138 1.77 16.30 -6.56
C GLU A 138 2.52 14.97 -6.66
N PHE A 139 1.83 13.93 -7.14
CA PHE A 139 2.39 12.61 -7.38
C PHE A 139 2.16 12.14 -8.80
N HIS A 140 3.11 11.37 -9.32
CA HIS A 140 2.89 10.60 -10.54
C HIS A 140 1.99 9.40 -10.26
N GLU A 141 1.25 8.92 -11.26
CA GLU A 141 0.35 7.76 -11.11
C GLU A 141 1.04 6.52 -10.54
N SER A 142 2.33 6.32 -10.84
CA SER A 142 3.15 5.20 -10.33
C SER A 142 3.41 5.25 -8.83
N ASP A 143 3.25 6.42 -8.22
CA ASP A 143 3.50 6.66 -6.81
C ASP A 143 2.22 6.65 -5.99
N LEU A 144 1.07 6.40 -6.63
CA LEU A 144 -0.23 6.27 -5.99
C LEU A 144 -0.79 4.86 -6.12
N ARG A 145 -1.60 4.46 -5.14
CA ARG A 145 -2.48 3.28 -5.18
C ARG A 145 -3.78 3.59 -4.46
N LEU A 146 -4.83 2.83 -4.70
CA LEU A 146 -6.08 3.02 -3.95
C LEU A 146 -5.86 2.65 -2.48
N HIS A 147 -6.38 3.50 -1.58
CA HIS A 147 -6.33 3.22 -0.17
C HIS A 147 -7.22 2.00 0.15
N ARG A 148 -6.66 1.02 0.86
CA ARG A 148 -7.39 -0.19 1.25
C ARG A 148 -7.42 -0.34 2.75
N ILE A 149 -8.62 -0.53 3.28
CA ILE A 149 -8.83 -0.91 4.68
C ILE A 149 -8.76 -2.43 4.76
N PHE A 150 -7.80 -2.91 5.52
CA PHE A 150 -7.75 -4.30 5.94
C PHE A 150 -8.56 -4.36 7.22
N ALA A 151 -9.83 -4.76 7.13
CA ALA A 151 -10.64 -4.99 8.32
C ALA A 151 -9.90 -6.00 9.20
N ASP A 152 -9.80 -5.69 10.49
CA ASP A 152 -9.01 -6.39 11.49
C ASP A 152 -8.80 -7.86 11.11
N ILE A 153 -7.54 -8.25 10.92
CA ILE A 153 -7.16 -9.66 10.71
C ILE A 153 -7.71 -10.56 11.83
N THR A 154 -8.00 -9.97 13.01
CA THR A 154 -8.66 -10.64 14.14
C THR A 154 -10.18 -10.82 13.97
N HIS A 155 -10.86 -9.99 13.18
CA HIS A 155 -12.30 -10.03 12.95
C HIS A 155 -12.67 -9.65 11.50
N SER A 156 -12.78 -10.67 10.65
CA SER A 156 -13.50 -10.69 9.36
C SER A 156 -12.66 -10.56 8.08
N VAL A 157 -11.81 -11.56 7.85
CA VAL A 157 -11.22 -11.90 6.53
C VAL A 157 -12.28 -12.04 5.42
N LEU A 158 -13.51 -12.45 5.75
CA LEU A 158 -14.56 -12.67 4.76
C LEU A 158 -15.06 -11.38 4.08
N LEU A 159 -14.96 -10.21 4.73
CA LEU A 159 -15.50 -8.96 4.18
C LEU A 159 -14.52 -8.27 3.20
N VAL A 160 -13.21 -8.42 3.43
CA VAL A 160 -12.17 -7.82 2.56
C VAL A 160 -12.18 -8.47 1.18
N LEU A 161 -12.29 -9.81 1.12
CA LEU A 161 -12.46 -10.54 -0.14
C LEU A 161 -13.76 -10.15 -0.85
N VAL A 162 -14.87 -9.99 -0.13
CA VAL A 162 -16.15 -9.61 -0.75
C VAL A 162 -16.09 -8.21 -1.36
N ARG A 163 -15.43 -7.22 -0.74
CA ARG A 163 -15.28 -5.88 -1.36
C ARG A 163 -14.29 -5.86 -2.53
N VAL A 164 -13.17 -6.58 -2.45
CA VAL A 164 -12.21 -6.68 -3.56
C VAL A 164 -12.81 -7.43 -4.77
N ILE A 165 -13.63 -8.46 -4.52
CA ILE A 165 -14.37 -9.18 -5.57
C ILE A 165 -15.48 -8.32 -6.17
N LEU A 166 -16.12 -7.43 -5.41
CA LEU A 166 -17.14 -6.52 -5.95
C LEU A 166 -16.52 -5.43 -6.84
N GLN A 167 -15.37 -4.84 -6.46
CA GLN A 167 -14.65 -3.87 -7.29
C GLN A 167 -14.21 -4.46 -8.64
N THR A 168 -13.77 -5.73 -8.64
CA THR A 168 -13.32 -6.43 -9.86
C THR A 168 -14.45 -6.97 -10.73
N LYS A 169 -15.66 -7.15 -10.18
CA LYS A 169 -16.84 -7.57 -10.96
C LYS A 169 -17.54 -6.41 -11.67
N GLU A 170 -17.41 -5.18 -11.19
CA GLU A 170 -17.92 -4.00 -11.90
C GLU A 170 -17.13 -3.70 -13.18
N GLU A 171 -15.84 -4.06 -13.26
CA GLU A 171 -15.03 -3.95 -14.49
C GLU A 171 -15.32 -5.05 -15.53
N LEU A 172 -15.70 -6.26 -15.09
CA LEU A 172 -15.96 -7.40 -16.00
C LEU A 172 -17.40 -7.45 -16.58
N SER A 173 -18.25 -6.49 -16.23
CA SER A 173 -19.67 -6.46 -16.67
C SER A 173 -19.89 -5.65 -17.96
N TRP A 174 -18.93 -4.85 -18.42
CA TRP A 174 -19.11 -3.98 -19.61
C TRP A 174 -18.57 -4.58 -20.91
N GLU A 175 -17.63 -5.53 -20.86
CA GLU A 175 -17.06 -6.18 -22.07
C GLU A 175 -17.97 -7.27 -22.69
N LYS A 176 -19.19 -7.48 -22.18
CA LYS A 176 -20.15 -8.46 -22.73
C LYS A 176 -21.35 -7.84 -23.47
N PHE A 177 -21.35 -6.52 -23.67
CA PHE A 177 -22.41 -5.81 -24.40
C PHE A 177 -21.89 -4.80 -25.44
N LEU A 178 -20.66 -4.99 -25.95
CA LEU A 178 -20.18 -4.42 -27.21
C LEU A 178 -19.80 -5.56 -28.15
#